data_AF-A0A2W4PZ68-F1
#
_entry.id   AF-A0A2W4PZ68-F1
#
_cell.length_a   1.000
_cell.length_b   1.000
_cell.length_c   1.000
_cell.angle_alpha   90.00
_cell.angle_beta   90.00
_cell.angle_gamma   90.00
#
_symmetry.space_group_name_H-M   'P 1'
#
loop_
_entity.id
_entity.type
_entity.pdbx_description
1 polymer ?
#
loop_
_entity_poly.entity_id
_entity_poly.type
_entity_poly.pdbx_seq_one_letter_code
_entity_poly.pdbx_strand_id
1 'polypeptide(L)'
;MAVMVRRFDYPRDVETLISFMPELYETNFPGFVATPEFLSRQRQRLREAARDPAQLVLVAEGGRGPVGFIWLVLELDSRGRRRGEVAALYVHPDWRGKGVARALMAEGEEYL
;
A
#
# COMPACT_ATOMS: atom_id res chain seq x y z
N MET A 1 -14.84 -12.62 -6.68
CA MET A 1 -14.83 -12.11 -5.29
C MET A 1 -14.69 -10.61 -5.38
N ALA A 2 -15.63 -9.86 -4.81
CA ALA A 2 -15.53 -8.40 -4.75
C ALA A 2 -14.58 -8.00 -3.61
N VAL A 3 -13.80 -6.95 -3.83
CA VAL A 3 -13.05 -6.25 -2.79
C VAL A 3 -13.60 -4.84 -2.66
N MET A 4 -13.54 -4.27 -1.46
CA MET A 4 -13.82 -2.85 -1.24
C MET A 4 -12.49 -2.13 -1.11
N VAL A 5 -12.24 -1.12 -1.93
CA VAL A 5 -11.07 -0.24 -1.75
C VAL A 5 -11.46 0.87 -0.78
N ARG A 6 -10.61 1.13 0.20
CA ARG A 6 -10.80 2.22 1.16
C ARG A 6 -9.47 2.80 1.60
N ARG A 7 -9.51 3.97 2.23
CA ARG A 7 -8.33 4.54 2.91
C ARG A 7 -7.84 3.60 4.02
N PHE A 8 -6.52 3.55 4.13
CA PHE A 8 -5.81 2.90 5.22
C PHE A 8 -6.19 3.55 6.56
N ASP A 9 -6.48 2.70 7.54
CA ASP A 9 -6.75 3.06 8.93
C ASP A 9 -5.61 2.50 9.79
N TYR A 10 -4.72 3.39 10.28
CA TYR A 10 -3.48 2.96 10.91
C TYR A 10 -3.68 2.00 12.09
N PRO A 11 -4.46 2.32 13.14
CA PRO A 11 -4.71 1.40 14.24
C PRO A 11 -5.28 0.04 13.82
N ARG A 12 -6.08 0.00 12.74
CA ARG A 12 -6.77 -1.22 12.28
C ARG A 12 -5.90 -2.10 11.38
N ASP A 13 -5.17 -1.48 10.46
CA ASP A 13 -4.62 -2.18 9.30
C ASP A 13 -3.10 -2.41 9.39
N VAL A 14 -2.38 -1.66 10.25
CA VAL A 14 -0.91 -1.62 10.23
C VAL A 14 -0.27 -2.99 10.37
N GLU A 15 -0.74 -3.85 11.29
CA GLU A 15 -0.16 -5.18 11.48
C GLU A 15 -0.29 -6.06 10.23
N THR A 16 -1.43 -5.92 9.53
CA THR A 16 -1.69 -6.67 8.31
C THR A 16 -0.81 -6.18 7.16
N LEU A 17 -0.62 -4.87 7.02
CA LEU A 17 0.29 -4.34 5.99
C LEU A 17 1.75 -4.71 6.28
N ILE A 18 2.16 -4.72 7.56
CA ILE A 18 3.51 -5.12 7.95
C ILE A 18 3.76 -6.60 7.66
N SER A 19 2.76 -7.47 7.82
CA SER A 19 2.90 -8.90 7.47
C SER A 19 3.07 -9.15 5.97
N PHE A 20 2.71 -8.19 5.11
CA PHE A 20 2.94 -8.26 3.66
C PHE A 20 4.36 -7.85 3.23
N MET A 21 5.07 -7.08 4.06
CA MET A 21 6.35 -6.49 3.69
C MET A 21 7.45 -7.52 3.36
N PRO A 22 7.58 -8.67 4.08
CA PRO A 22 8.57 -9.68 3.72
C PRO A 22 8.41 -10.17 2.28
N GLU A 23 7.22 -10.66 1.90
CA GLU A 23 7.00 -11.15 0.54
C GLU A 23 7.18 -10.04 -0.50
N LEU A 24 6.67 -8.83 -0.22
CA LEU A 24 6.80 -7.68 -1.12
C LEU A 24 8.26 -7.35 -1.43
N TYR A 25 9.14 -7.33 -0.43
CA TYR A 25 10.53 -6.92 -0.65
C TYR A 25 11.43 -8.09 -1.08
N GLU A 26 11.30 -9.25 -0.46
CA GLU A 26 12.19 -10.40 -0.74
C GLU A 26 11.95 -10.97 -2.14
N THR A 27 10.72 -10.88 -2.67
CA THR A 27 10.42 -11.29 -4.05
C THR A 27 10.99 -10.32 -5.08
N ASN A 28 11.01 -9.02 -4.78
CA ASN A 28 11.40 -7.98 -5.73
C ASN A 28 12.89 -7.61 -5.67
N PHE A 29 13.56 -7.90 -4.55
CA PHE A 29 14.96 -7.52 -4.32
C PHE A 29 15.78 -8.75 -3.92
N PRO A 30 16.41 -9.45 -4.88
CA PRO A 30 17.22 -10.63 -4.59
C PRO A 30 18.28 -10.38 -3.51
N GLY A 31 18.33 -11.24 -2.50
CA GLY A 31 19.25 -11.13 -1.36
C GLY A 31 18.80 -10.17 -0.25
N PHE A 32 17.66 -9.48 -0.42
CA PHE A 32 17.04 -8.73 0.65
C PHE A 32 16.42 -9.69 1.68
N VAL A 33 16.49 -9.33 2.96
CA VAL A 33 15.85 -10.05 4.06
C VAL A 33 15.10 -9.02 4.92
N ALA A 34 13.80 -9.24 5.14
CA ALA A 34 12.99 -8.34 5.94
C ALA A 34 13.24 -8.54 7.44
N THR A 35 14.25 -7.85 7.97
CA THR A 35 14.62 -7.94 9.40
C THR A 35 13.58 -7.26 10.30
N PRO A 36 13.55 -7.59 11.61
CA PRO A 36 12.70 -6.89 12.57
C PRO A 36 12.88 -5.36 12.58
N GLU A 37 14.10 -4.86 12.43
CA GLU A 37 14.40 -3.43 12.35
C GLU A 37 13.80 -2.80 11.10
N PHE A 38 13.88 -3.51 9.96
CA PHE A 38 13.23 -3.08 8.74
C PHE A 38 11.71 -2.99 8.91
N LEU A 39 11.07 -4.01 9.48
CA LEU A 39 9.62 -4.02 9.73
C LEU A 39 9.21 -2.90 10.70
N SER A 40 10.00 -2.66 11.75
CA SER A 40 9.80 -1.53 12.68
C SER A 40 9.86 -0.18 11.96
N ARG A 41 10.82 -0.01 11.04
CA ARG A 41 10.91 1.21 10.21
C ARG A 41 9.72 1.35 9.26
N GLN A 42 9.27 0.28 8.61
CA GLN A 42 8.07 0.34 7.76
C GLN A 42 6.82 0.71 8.56
N ARG A 43 6.68 0.20 9.79
CA ARG A 43 5.58 0.54 10.70
C ARG A 43 5.58 2.03 11.02
N GLN A 44 6.75 2.58 11.34
CA GLN A 44 6.90 4.01 11.59
C GLN A 44 6.54 4.84 10.36
N ARG A 45 6.99 4.45 9.17
CA ARG A 45 6.65 5.18 7.93
C ARG A 45 5.15 5.11 7.60
N LEU A 46 4.48 3.98 7.81
CA LEU A 46 3.02 3.87 7.66
C LEU A 46 2.28 4.78 8.65
N ARG A 47 2.80 4.92 9.88
CA ARG A 47 2.25 5.83 10.89
C ARG A 47 2.35 7.29 10.47
N GLU A 48 3.48 7.67 9.90
CA GLU A 48 3.73 9.01 9.37
C GLU A 48 2.84 9.28 8.16
N ALA A 49 2.79 8.34 7.20
CA ALA A 49 1.97 8.42 6.01
C ALA A 49 0.48 8.60 6.32
N ALA A 50 -0.04 7.94 7.37
CA ALA A 50 -1.43 8.11 7.79
C ALA A 50 -1.81 9.54 8.22
N ARG A 51 -0.83 10.43 8.41
CA ARG A 51 -1.01 11.82 8.84
C ARG A 51 -0.52 12.83 7.81
N ASP A 52 0.15 12.38 6.77
CA ASP A 52 0.77 13.23 5.77
C ASP A 52 -0.14 13.36 4.54
N PRO A 53 -0.65 14.55 4.20
CA PRO A 53 -1.48 14.75 3.02
C PRO A 53 -0.75 14.51 1.70
N ALA A 54 0.59 14.47 1.69
CA ALA A 54 1.39 14.08 0.54
C ALA A 54 1.53 12.55 0.40
N GLN A 55 0.92 11.77 1.28
CA GLN A 55 0.93 10.31 1.26
C GLN A 55 -0.49 9.79 1.16
N LEU A 56 -0.72 8.80 0.30
CA LEU A 56 -2.00 8.12 0.19
C LEU A 56 -1.78 6.61 0.24
N VAL A 57 -2.30 5.98 1.29
CA VAL A 57 -2.33 4.52 1.40
C VAL A 57 -3.77 4.06 1.28
N LEU A 58 -4.04 3.21 0.29
CA LEU A 58 -5.33 2.55 0.10
C LEU A 58 -5.17 1.06 0.33
N VAL A 59 -6.19 0.45 0.92
CA VAL A 59 -6.26 -1.00 1.14
C VAL A 59 -7.43 -1.58 0.37
N ALA A 60 -7.23 -2.78 -0.18
CA ALA A 60 -8.31 -3.59 -0.70
C ALA A 60 -8.76 -4.54 0.41
N GLU A 61 -9.99 -4.40 0.88
CA GLU A 61 -10.56 -5.22 1.93
C GLU A 61 -11.26 -6.44 1.31
N GLY A 62 -10.82 -7.63 1.71
CA GLY A 62 -11.46 -8.91 1.47
C GLY A 62 -12.10 -9.43 2.77
N GLY A 63 -12.84 -10.53 2.70
CA GLY A 63 -13.78 -10.96 3.76
C GLY A 63 -13.28 -11.08 5.21
N ARG A 64 -11.97 -11.04 5.48
CA ARG A 64 -11.38 -11.04 6.85
C ARG A 64 -10.42 -9.89 7.13
N GLY A 65 -10.29 -8.91 6.24
CA GLY A 65 -9.39 -7.77 6.39
C GLY A 65 -8.68 -7.39 5.08
N PRO A 66 -7.63 -6.55 5.15
CA PRO A 66 -6.84 -6.18 3.98
C PRO A 66 -6.28 -7.41 3.25
N VAL A 67 -6.40 -7.43 1.92
CA VAL A 67 -5.87 -8.47 1.02
C VAL A 67 -4.91 -7.89 -0.03
N GLY A 68 -4.67 -6.60 0.04
CA GLY A 68 -3.73 -5.86 -0.80
C GLY A 68 -3.74 -4.39 -0.40
N PHE A 69 -2.72 -3.66 -0.83
CA PHE A 69 -2.63 -2.22 -0.63
C PHE A 69 -1.83 -1.56 -1.75
N ILE A 70 -2.06 -0.27 -1.94
CA ILE A 70 -1.23 0.63 -2.73
C ILE A 70 -0.82 1.80 -1.86
N TRP A 71 0.44 2.21 -1.98
CA TRP A 71 0.98 3.39 -1.34
C TRP A 71 1.48 4.34 -2.42
N LEU A 72 0.87 5.52 -2.47
CA LEU A 72 1.18 6.61 -3.37
C LEU A 72 1.86 7.76 -2.62
N VAL A 73 2.90 8.32 -3.22
CA VAL A 73 3.42 9.65 -2.87
C VAL A 73 2.77 10.65 -3.82
N LEU A 74 2.11 11.66 -3.27
CA LEU A 74 1.40 12.68 -4.02
C LEU A 74 2.25 13.96 -4.08
N GLU A 75 2.48 14.45 -5.29
CA GLU A 75 3.28 15.64 -5.53
C GLU A 75 2.56 16.60 -6.47
N LEU A 76 2.90 17.89 -6.39
CA LEU A 76 2.56 18.88 -7.40
C LEU A 76 3.80 19.11 -8.27
N ASP A 77 3.65 18.96 -9.58
CA ASP A 77 4.72 19.34 -10.50
C ASP A 77 4.90 20.87 -10.55
N SER A 78 5.96 21.34 -11.22
CA SER A 78 6.26 22.77 -11.33
C SER A 78 5.17 23.59 -12.04
N ARG A 79 4.17 22.94 -12.64
CA ARG A 79 3.00 23.57 -13.28
C ARG A 79 1.73 23.42 -12.43
N GLY A 80 1.84 22.94 -11.19
CA GLY A 80 0.73 22.75 -10.28
C GLY A 80 -0.16 21.55 -10.61
N ARG A 81 0.28 20.62 -11.47
CA ARG A 81 -0.47 19.38 -11.74
C ARG A 81 -0.12 18.33 -10.71
N ARG A 82 -1.14 17.64 -10.20
CA ARG A 82 -0.94 16.51 -9.29
C ARG A 82 -0.34 15.32 -10.03
N ARG A 83 0.57 14.63 -9.35
CA ARG A 83 1.22 13.40 -9.79
C ARG A 83 1.28 12.44 -8.62
N GLY A 84 1.14 11.16 -8.93
CA GLY A 84 1.27 10.07 -7.97
C GLY A 84 2.45 9.18 -8.36
N GLU A 85 3.36 8.92 -7.42
CA GLU A 85 4.35 7.87 -7.54
C GLU A 85 3.90 6.65 -6.72
N VAL A 86 3.90 5.46 -7.34
CA VAL A 86 3.64 4.21 -6.63
C VAL A 86 4.88 3.80 -5.84
N ALA A 87 4.89 4.10 -4.54
CA ALA A 87 5.96 3.67 -3.63
C ALA A 87 5.88 2.18 -3.31
N ALA A 88 4.67 1.61 -3.25
CA ALA A 88 4.45 0.18 -3.05
C ALA A 88 3.08 -0.25 -3.58
N LEU A 89 3.00 -1.47 -4.12
CA LEU A 89 1.76 -2.14 -4.47
C LEU A 89 1.91 -3.62 -4.14
N TYR A 90 0.97 -4.17 -3.39
CA TYR A 90 0.96 -5.57 -3.01
C TYR A 90 -0.45 -6.15 -3.09
N VAL A 91 -0.53 -7.42 -3.49
CA VAL A 91 -1.75 -8.23 -3.43
C VAL A 91 -1.39 -9.60 -2.86
N HIS A 92 -2.15 -10.02 -1.85
CA HIS A 92 -2.02 -11.33 -1.22
C HIS A 92 -2.10 -12.44 -2.27
N PRO A 93 -1.27 -13.51 -2.21
CA PRO A 93 -1.22 -14.57 -3.21
C PRO A 93 -2.60 -15.12 -3.63
N ASP A 94 -3.45 -15.44 -2.66
CA ASP A 94 -4.81 -15.98 -2.90
C ASP A 94 -5.76 -15.01 -3.62
N TRP A 95 -5.38 -13.74 -3.75
CA TRP A 95 -6.17 -12.68 -4.38
C TRP A 95 -5.56 -12.18 -5.69
N ARG A 96 -4.40 -12.71 -6.10
CA ARG A 96 -3.77 -12.41 -7.39
C ARG A 96 -4.61 -12.93 -8.56
N GLY A 97 -4.50 -12.27 -9.72
CA GLY A 97 -5.28 -12.61 -10.91
C GLY A 97 -6.78 -12.29 -10.83
N LYS A 98 -7.28 -11.75 -9.71
CA LYS A 98 -8.70 -11.44 -9.47
C LYS A 98 -9.05 -9.96 -9.64
N GLY A 99 -8.14 -9.16 -10.20
CA GLY A 99 -8.36 -7.73 -10.47
C GLY A 99 -8.13 -6.78 -9.29
N VAL A 100 -7.63 -7.26 -8.13
CA VAL A 100 -7.42 -6.42 -6.93
C VAL A 100 -6.45 -5.27 -7.17
N ALA A 101 -5.31 -5.52 -7.81
CA ALA A 101 -4.34 -4.46 -8.15
C ALA A 101 -4.95 -3.40 -9.09
N ARG A 102 -5.80 -3.83 -10.03
CA ARG A 102 -6.50 -2.91 -10.94
C ARG A 102 -7.46 -2.00 -10.18
N ALA A 103 -8.21 -2.54 -9.22
CA ALA A 103 -9.10 -1.74 -8.37
C ALA A 103 -8.33 -0.73 -7.51
N LEU A 104 -7.19 -1.14 -6.93
CA LEU A 104 -6.31 -0.26 -6.15
C LEU A 104 -5.74 0.89 -7.00
N MET A 105 -5.24 0.58 -8.21
CA MET A 105 -4.72 1.59 -9.14
C MET A 105 -5.81 2.57 -9.56
N ALA A 106 -6.98 2.06 -9.98
CA ALA A 106 -8.09 2.90 -10.41
C ALA A 106 -8.55 3.85 -9.31
N GLU A 107 -8.72 3.37 -8.07
CA GLU A 107 -9.07 4.25 -6.94
C GLU A 107 -7.96 5.26 -6.63
N GLY A 108 -6.69 4.87 -6.77
CA GLY A 108 -5.55 5.77 -6.57
C GLY A 108 -5.48 6.90 -7.60
N GLU A 109 -5.82 6.61 -8.85
CA GLU A 109 -5.84 7.57 -9.96
C GLU A 109 -6.88 8.68 -9.75
N GLU A 110 -7.99 8.42 -9.05
CA GLU A 110 -9.00 9.45 -8.72
C GLU A 110 -8.47 10.58 -7.82
N TYR A 111 -7.27 10.43 -7.24
CA TYR A 111 -6.63 11.45 -6.40
C TYR A 111 -5.65 12.36 -7.15
N LEU A 112 -5.40 12.09 -8.43
CA LEU A 112 -4.46 12.82 -9.29
C LEU A 112 -5.21 13.83 -10.18
#